data_AF-A0A925WL95-F1
#
_entry.id   AF-A0A925WL95-F1
#
_cell.length_a   1.000
_cell.length_b   1.000
_cell.length_c   1.000
_cell.angle_alpha   90.00
_cell.angle_beta   90.00
_cell.angle_gamma   90.00
#
_symmetry.space_group_name_H-M   'P 1'
#
loop_
_entity.id
_entity.type
_entity.pdbx_description
1 polymer ?
#
loop_
_entity_poly.entity_id
_entity_poly.type
_entity_poly.pdbx_seq_one_letter_code
_entity_poly.pdbx_strand_id
1 'polypeptide(L)'
;MPDQPDARTVLLQAAQLPTPAPRSVRQWFRRRLNSSGSPSFNAQSTPDPHQFMPSDEGSGVFGKWVIDDYGLPAYDYTLDQNADPRAAYPNTQNIDRRDHWHQIGNQRLTALASNDGVIQVYSGDRGGVFLNRFEAWTYKRPSNIGCALAWTRLRLALMALASLIWRRITAPATIAPPIPTPPPPRGQPEPEALTQQAMQAAGFSAQSAAPPQTAQDPLAVPHTYAGGYSYVDDGGDVWATAYRYRPFGAKTKRRFGISGAQYTMEHRQVRTVRTVYAPYGDAPTLLVDVELYNQGLTPLTVRHYEYWDVNVHQLTLSWLRTGDDALVSDQERRALNNQFTPGVAYLPEAAALRFSQTARQPRPLDTPDEVDWSPAHIFLADLSGTPDAFYVDKARFFGTGGALQPDAVVQRRPGDTEINLIGALPYCLVLRRDITLQPGEHRQLRYA
;
A
#
# COMPACT_ATOMS: atom_id res chain seq x y z
N MET A 1 28.91 38.43 -25.99
CA MET A 1 28.55 37.18 -25.29
C MET A 1 27.22 36.72 -25.85
N PRO A 2 27.10 35.51 -26.40
CA PRO A 2 25.79 35.02 -26.86
C PRO A 2 24.99 34.47 -25.67
N ASP A 3 23.71 34.85 -25.62
CA ASP A 3 22.70 34.42 -24.65
C ASP A 3 22.54 32.90 -24.63
N GLN A 4 22.54 32.31 -23.43
CA GLN A 4 22.10 30.93 -23.24
C GLN A 4 20.56 30.86 -23.37
N PRO A 5 20.02 29.89 -24.12
CA PRO A 5 18.57 29.76 -24.27
C PRO A 5 17.92 29.27 -22.97
N ASP A 6 16.82 29.95 -22.59
CA ASP A 6 15.90 29.57 -21.51
C ASP A 6 15.55 28.08 -21.58
N ALA A 7 15.63 27.36 -20.45
CA ALA A 7 15.35 25.93 -20.30
C ALA A 7 13.98 25.50 -20.87
N ARG A 8 13.03 26.44 -20.93
CA ARG A 8 11.73 26.23 -21.57
C ARG A 8 11.83 26.02 -23.10
N THR A 9 12.81 26.64 -23.75
CA THR A 9 13.06 26.57 -25.19
C THR A 9 13.64 25.22 -25.61
N VAL A 10 14.48 24.62 -24.75
CA VAL A 10 15.10 23.29 -24.97
C VAL A 10 14.05 22.18 -24.89
N LEU A 11 13.12 22.28 -23.92
CA LEU A 11 12.00 21.35 -23.76
C LEU A 11 11.02 21.38 -24.95
N LEU A 12 10.82 22.55 -25.57
CA LEU A 12 9.96 22.71 -26.73
C LEU A 12 10.63 22.26 -28.04
N GLN A 13 11.95 22.41 -28.17
CA GLN A 13 12.71 21.88 -29.33
C GLN A 13 12.85 20.35 -29.31
N ALA A 14 12.91 19.74 -28.13
CA ALA A 14 12.91 18.27 -27.98
C ALA A 14 11.58 17.62 -28.43
N ALA A 15 10.49 18.39 -28.51
CA ALA A 15 9.15 17.88 -28.82
C ALA A 15 8.83 17.81 -30.33
N GLN A 16 9.75 18.18 -31.24
CA GLN A 16 9.62 18.08 -32.71
C GLN A 16 8.23 18.47 -33.29
N LEU A 17 7.64 19.57 -32.81
CA LEU A 17 6.43 20.11 -33.44
C LEU A 17 6.82 21.07 -34.58
N PRO A 18 6.24 20.93 -35.79
CA PRO A 18 6.57 21.81 -36.90
C PRO A 18 6.12 23.25 -36.62
N THR A 19 7.01 24.22 -36.87
CA THR A 19 6.73 25.66 -36.77
C THR A 19 5.72 26.12 -37.84
N PRO A 20 4.89 27.14 -37.55
CA PRO A 20 3.65 27.37 -38.29
C PRO A 20 3.77 28.50 -39.33
N ALA A 21 2.88 28.48 -40.32
CA ALA A 21 2.40 29.66 -41.03
C ALA A 21 0.92 29.46 -41.44
N PRO A 22 0.16 30.52 -41.76
CA PRO A 22 -0.35 31.50 -40.78
C PRO A 22 -1.88 31.69 -40.88
N ARG A 23 -2.43 32.51 -39.95
CA ARG A 23 -3.67 33.32 -40.04
C ARG A 23 -4.98 32.93 -39.34
N SER A 24 -5.18 31.78 -38.70
CA SER A 24 -6.48 31.51 -38.02
C SER A 24 -6.50 31.64 -36.49
N VAL A 25 -5.36 31.81 -35.81
CA VAL A 25 -5.31 31.76 -34.32
C VAL A 25 -5.70 33.10 -33.63
N ARG A 26 -5.79 34.22 -34.37
CA ARG A 26 -6.12 35.53 -33.78
C ARG A 26 -7.58 35.69 -33.34
N GLN A 27 -8.52 34.87 -33.82
CA GLN A 27 -9.93 34.96 -33.43
C GLN A 27 -10.26 34.16 -32.16
N TRP A 28 -9.43 33.18 -31.80
CA TRP A 28 -9.66 32.38 -30.60
C TRP A 28 -9.29 33.13 -29.31
N PHE A 29 -8.29 34.03 -29.37
CA PHE A 29 -7.88 34.85 -28.23
C PHE A 29 -8.83 36.01 -27.86
N ARG A 30 -9.88 36.31 -28.66
CA ARG A 30 -10.79 37.44 -28.38
C ARG A 30 -12.12 37.07 -27.70
N ARG A 31 -12.30 35.82 -27.25
CA ARG A 31 -13.58 35.36 -26.68
C ARG A 31 -13.57 34.99 -25.19
N ARG A 32 -12.71 35.61 -24.39
CA ARG A 32 -12.95 35.78 -22.95
C ARG A 32 -12.48 37.15 -22.47
N LEU A 33 -13.34 38.13 -22.64
CA LEU A 33 -13.37 39.31 -21.78
C LEU A 33 -14.80 39.41 -21.23
N ASN A 34 -14.87 39.76 -19.95
CA ASN A 34 -16.05 39.85 -19.08
C ASN A 34 -16.36 38.59 -18.26
N SER A 35 -15.40 38.13 -17.46
CA SER A 35 -15.73 37.76 -16.08
C SER A 35 -15.57 39.01 -15.22
N SER A 36 -16.67 39.48 -14.64
CA SER A 36 -16.70 40.47 -13.57
C SER A 36 -15.62 40.13 -12.53
N GLY A 37 -14.72 41.08 -12.28
CA GLY A 37 -13.55 40.87 -11.44
C GLY A 37 -13.93 40.43 -10.03
N SER A 38 -13.41 39.27 -9.61
CA SER A 38 -13.09 39.07 -8.19
C SER A 38 -12.16 40.22 -7.76
N PRO A 39 -12.31 40.77 -6.54
CA PRO A 39 -11.42 41.82 -6.09
C PRO A 39 -9.99 41.33 -6.21
N SER A 40 -9.13 42.17 -6.78
CA SER A 40 -7.69 41.96 -6.83
C SER A 40 -7.22 41.49 -5.45
N PHE A 41 -6.65 40.28 -5.40
CA PHE A 41 -5.88 39.83 -4.26
C PHE A 41 -4.88 40.96 -3.95
N ASN A 42 -5.06 41.63 -2.81
CA ASN A 42 -4.12 42.65 -2.37
C ASN A 42 -2.75 41.99 -2.35
N ALA A 43 -1.83 42.50 -3.17
CA ALA A 43 -0.42 42.15 -3.12
C ALA A 43 0.20 42.78 -1.86
N GLN A 44 -0.26 42.33 -0.69
CA GLN A 44 0.40 42.54 0.59
C GLN A 44 1.20 41.28 0.85
N SER A 45 2.53 41.43 0.76
CA SER A 45 3.55 40.37 0.88
C SER A 45 3.26 39.14 0.02
N THR A 46 3.89 39.01 -1.15
CA THR A 46 3.97 37.69 -1.80
C THR A 46 4.54 36.71 -0.78
N PRO A 47 3.76 35.69 -0.35
CA PRO A 47 4.27 34.65 0.52
C PRO A 47 5.53 34.07 -0.13
N ASP A 48 6.53 33.75 0.69
CA ASP A 48 7.70 33.02 0.23
C ASP A 48 7.22 31.78 -0.54
N PRO A 49 7.56 31.62 -1.84
CA PRO A 49 7.08 30.51 -2.65
C PRO A 49 7.55 29.15 -2.15
N HIS A 50 8.50 29.13 -1.19
CA HIS A 50 8.98 27.93 -0.51
C HIS A 50 8.23 27.60 0.79
N GLN A 51 7.29 28.45 1.21
CA GLN A 51 6.48 28.22 2.40
C GLN A 51 5.07 27.80 2.01
N PHE A 52 4.65 26.65 2.53
CA PHE A 52 3.29 26.21 2.39
C PHE A 52 2.39 26.97 3.37
N MET A 53 1.28 27.50 2.85
CA MET A 53 0.27 28.15 3.67
C MET A 53 -0.88 27.18 3.98
N PRO A 54 -1.50 27.27 5.17
CA PRO A 54 -2.74 26.54 5.44
C PRO A 54 -3.79 26.86 4.37
N SER A 55 -4.43 25.82 3.85
CA SER A 55 -5.53 25.95 2.91
C SER A 55 -6.55 24.85 3.20
N ASP A 56 -7.84 25.21 3.12
CA ASP A 56 -8.94 24.25 3.20
C ASP A 56 -9.23 23.61 1.82
N GLU A 57 -8.62 24.10 0.74
CA GLU A 57 -8.81 23.55 -0.60
C GLU A 57 -8.38 22.07 -0.66
N GLY A 58 -9.26 21.21 -1.19
CA GLY A 58 -9.05 19.77 -1.20
C GLY A 58 -9.41 19.05 0.10
N SER A 59 -9.84 19.76 1.14
CA SER A 59 -10.44 19.17 2.35
C SER A 59 -11.87 18.72 2.06
N GLY A 60 -12.40 17.80 2.86
CA GLY A 60 -13.75 17.29 2.64
C GLY A 60 -14.22 16.26 3.65
N VAL A 61 -15.09 15.36 3.22
CA VAL A 61 -15.72 14.37 4.12
C VAL A 61 -14.72 13.40 4.75
N PHE A 62 -13.57 13.17 4.12
CA PHE A 62 -12.55 12.25 4.62
C PHE A 62 -11.63 12.87 5.68
N GLY A 63 -11.50 14.20 5.71
CA GLY A 63 -10.43 14.86 6.42
C GLY A 63 -10.15 16.29 5.97
N LYS A 64 -9.01 16.82 6.40
CA LYS A 64 -8.59 18.19 6.11
C LYS A 64 -7.10 18.28 5.82
N TRP A 65 -6.73 19.21 4.95
CA TRP A 65 -5.34 19.62 4.78
C TRP A 65 -4.88 20.46 5.96
N VAL A 66 -3.64 20.23 6.39
CA VAL A 66 -2.96 20.95 7.45
C VAL A 66 -1.50 21.18 7.04
N ILE A 67 -0.83 22.10 7.72
CA ILE A 67 0.62 22.21 7.69
C ILE A 67 1.14 21.47 8.92
N ASP A 68 2.06 20.52 8.73
CA ASP A 68 2.66 19.75 9.80
C ASP A 68 3.80 20.51 10.51
N ASP A 69 4.41 19.87 11.49
CA ASP A 69 5.47 20.47 12.32
C ASP A 69 6.75 20.74 11.52
N TYR A 70 6.88 20.21 10.31
CA TYR A 70 7.98 20.46 9.37
C TYR A 70 7.67 21.58 8.36
N GLY A 71 6.49 22.20 8.47
CA GLY A 71 6.05 23.20 7.50
C GLY A 71 5.58 22.59 6.18
N LEU A 72 5.29 21.29 6.14
CA LEU A 72 4.88 20.58 4.93
C LEU A 72 3.36 20.29 4.94
N PRO A 73 2.70 20.25 3.77
CA PRO A 73 1.32 19.82 3.66
C PRO A 73 1.13 18.37 4.14
N ALA A 74 0.13 18.17 4.96
CA ALA A 74 -0.33 16.85 5.37
C ALA A 74 -1.86 16.79 5.38
N TYR A 75 -2.39 15.59 5.19
CA TYR A 75 -3.82 15.34 5.22
C TYR A 75 -4.20 14.61 6.51
N ASP A 76 -4.92 15.28 7.39
CA ASP A 76 -5.52 14.70 8.58
C ASP A 76 -6.79 13.93 8.18
N TYR A 77 -6.67 12.60 8.11
CA TYR A 77 -7.79 11.71 7.80
C TYR A 77 -8.61 11.45 9.07
N THR A 78 -9.82 12.01 9.12
CA THR A 78 -10.68 12.03 10.32
C THR A 78 -11.88 11.08 10.24
N LEU A 79 -12.25 10.62 9.05
CA LEU A 79 -13.45 9.79 8.85
C LEU A 79 -13.31 8.39 9.46
N ASP A 80 -14.30 7.94 10.23
CA ASP A 80 -14.39 6.51 10.58
C ASP A 80 -14.98 5.74 9.40
N GLN A 81 -14.12 5.06 8.64
CA GLN A 81 -14.54 4.34 7.44
C GLN A 81 -15.48 3.16 7.73
N ASN A 82 -15.45 2.62 8.95
CA ASN A 82 -16.28 1.47 9.31
C ASN A 82 -17.70 1.93 9.69
N ALA A 83 -17.84 3.14 10.23
CA ALA A 83 -19.12 3.69 10.67
C ALA A 83 -19.80 4.57 9.60
N ASP A 84 -19.04 5.25 8.75
CA ASP A 84 -19.59 6.23 7.80
C ASP A 84 -19.74 5.65 6.38
N PRO A 85 -20.95 5.61 5.80
CA PRO A 85 -21.17 5.09 4.46
C PRO A 85 -20.50 5.92 3.36
N ARG A 86 -20.15 7.19 3.61
CA ARG A 86 -19.44 8.05 2.65
C ARG A 86 -18.00 7.61 2.42
N ALA A 87 -17.49 6.67 3.24
CA ALA A 87 -16.19 6.06 3.04
C ALA A 87 -16.12 5.09 1.87
N ALA A 88 -17.27 4.68 1.31
CA ALA A 88 -17.31 3.78 0.17
C ALA A 88 -16.90 4.49 -1.12
N TYR A 89 -16.09 3.84 -1.95
CA TYR A 89 -15.75 4.31 -3.30
C TYR A 89 -16.13 3.30 -4.38
N PRO A 90 -16.59 3.77 -5.56
CA PRO A 90 -16.98 2.90 -6.66
C PRO A 90 -15.78 2.13 -7.21
N ASN A 91 -15.97 0.87 -7.55
CA ASN A 91 -14.94 0.02 -8.15
C ASN A 91 -15.56 -0.93 -9.18
N THR A 92 -14.73 -1.42 -10.09
CA THR A 92 -15.12 -2.32 -11.19
C THR A 92 -15.62 -3.69 -10.72
N GLN A 93 -15.34 -4.05 -9.47
CA GLN A 93 -15.78 -5.31 -8.85
C GLN A 93 -17.17 -5.18 -8.21
N ASN A 94 -17.73 -3.96 -8.13
CA ASN A 94 -19.01 -3.68 -7.48
C ASN A 94 -19.11 -4.24 -6.04
N ILE A 95 -18.01 -4.16 -5.28
CA ILE A 95 -17.95 -4.57 -3.86
C ILE A 95 -17.77 -3.35 -2.96
N ASP A 96 -18.20 -3.44 -1.70
CA ASP A 96 -17.95 -2.37 -0.72
C ASP A 96 -16.45 -2.25 -0.45
N ARG A 97 -15.86 -1.11 -0.81
CA ARG A 97 -14.44 -0.81 -0.63
C ARG A 97 -14.29 0.54 0.05
N ARG A 98 -13.49 0.54 1.11
CA ARG A 98 -13.26 1.67 2.03
C ARG A 98 -11.79 1.79 2.44
N ASP A 99 -10.95 0.98 1.82
CA ASP A 99 -9.49 0.94 1.92
C ASP A 99 -8.89 2.13 1.17
N HIS A 100 -8.93 3.30 1.78
CA HIS A 100 -8.21 4.47 1.29
C HIS A 100 -6.73 4.33 1.64
N TRP A 101 -5.87 4.87 0.79
CA TRP A 101 -4.43 4.74 0.96
C TRP A 101 -3.69 5.99 0.52
N HIS A 102 -2.49 6.13 1.04
CA HIS A 102 -1.52 7.17 0.72
C HIS A 102 -0.20 6.50 0.35
N GLN A 103 0.51 7.07 -0.62
CA GLN A 103 1.79 6.56 -1.06
C GLN A 103 2.92 7.22 -0.29
N ILE A 104 3.80 6.42 0.30
CA ILE A 104 5.10 6.87 0.83
C ILE A 104 6.22 6.18 0.05
N GLY A 105 7.42 6.76 -0.03
CA GLY A 105 8.51 6.14 -0.78
C GLY A 105 9.69 7.06 -1.04
N ASN A 106 10.74 6.49 -1.61
CA ASN A 106 11.95 7.19 -2.05
C ASN A 106 12.39 6.68 -3.43
N GLN A 107 13.67 6.85 -3.79
CA GLN A 107 14.18 6.46 -5.11
C GLN A 107 14.17 4.94 -5.37
N ARG A 108 14.06 4.11 -4.32
CA ARG A 108 14.19 2.64 -4.43
C ARG A 108 12.94 1.88 -4.05
N LEU A 109 12.14 2.40 -3.11
CA LEU A 109 10.93 1.73 -2.66
C LEU A 109 9.71 2.64 -2.68
N THR A 110 8.56 2.00 -2.75
CA THR A 110 7.25 2.62 -2.59
C THR A 110 6.48 1.80 -1.55
N ALA A 111 5.66 2.44 -0.73
CA ALA A 111 4.77 1.74 0.18
C ALA A 111 3.38 2.38 0.19
N LEU A 112 2.39 1.54 0.44
CA LEU A 112 0.98 1.92 0.52
C LEU A 112 0.57 1.97 1.98
N ALA A 113 0.42 3.18 2.51
CA ALA A 113 -0.07 3.42 3.87
C ALA A 113 -1.59 3.54 3.85
N SER A 114 -2.28 2.58 4.46
CA SER A 114 -3.75 2.53 4.45
C SER A 114 -4.38 3.28 5.63
N ASN A 115 -5.58 3.83 5.41
CA ASN A 115 -6.45 4.32 6.49
C ASN A 115 -6.79 3.24 7.55
N ASP A 116 -6.64 1.95 7.23
CA ASP A 116 -6.77 0.83 8.17
C ASP A 116 -5.57 0.68 9.12
N GLY A 117 -4.49 1.45 8.93
CA GLY A 117 -3.30 1.41 9.77
C GLY A 117 -2.29 0.32 9.38
N VAL A 118 -2.43 -0.26 8.19
CA VAL A 118 -1.46 -1.23 7.63
C VAL A 118 -0.64 -0.59 6.52
N ILE A 119 0.61 -1.02 6.39
CA ILE A 119 1.54 -0.57 5.34
C ILE A 119 2.03 -1.78 4.56
N GLN A 120 1.89 -1.72 3.23
CA GLN A 120 2.44 -2.70 2.31
C GLN A 120 3.61 -2.07 1.54
N VAL A 121 4.78 -2.72 1.55
CA VAL A 121 5.99 -2.26 0.88
C VAL A 121 6.13 -2.94 -0.47
N TYR A 122 6.43 -2.13 -1.46
CA TYR A 122 6.68 -2.51 -2.83
C TYR A 122 8.11 -2.11 -3.23
N SER A 123 8.84 -3.05 -3.84
CA SER A 123 10.10 -2.77 -4.51
C SER A 123 9.93 -3.00 -6.01
N GLY A 124 10.58 -2.14 -6.79
CA GLY A 124 10.66 -2.23 -8.26
C GLY A 124 12.06 -2.53 -8.77
N ASP A 125 13.04 -2.77 -7.90
CA ASP A 125 14.47 -2.81 -8.26
C ASP A 125 14.82 -3.93 -9.24
N ARG A 126 14.16 -5.10 -9.13
CA ARG A 126 14.42 -6.30 -9.94
C ARG A 126 13.13 -6.89 -10.52
N GLY A 127 12.14 -6.03 -10.74
CA GLY A 127 10.75 -6.42 -11.01
C GLY A 127 9.85 -6.01 -9.85
N GLY A 128 8.54 -5.98 -10.10
CA GLY A 128 7.58 -5.56 -9.09
C GLY A 128 7.39 -6.63 -8.04
N VAL A 129 7.59 -6.31 -6.76
CA VAL A 129 7.39 -7.26 -5.65
C VAL A 129 6.77 -6.57 -4.45
N PHE A 130 5.72 -7.16 -3.89
CA PHE A 130 5.30 -6.83 -2.52
C PHE A 130 6.11 -7.66 -1.54
N LEU A 131 6.70 -7.01 -0.53
CA LEU A 131 7.49 -7.69 0.49
C LEU A 131 6.60 -8.33 1.58
N ASN A 132 5.46 -7.68 1.85
CA ASN A 132 4.55 -8.03 2.94
C ASN A 132 3.08 -7.86 2.49
N ARG A 133 2.67 -8.54 1.41
CA ARG A 133 1.30 -8.43 0.88
C ARG A 133 0.25 -8.74 1.94
N PHE A 134 -0.77 -7.90 2.04
CA PHE A 134 -1.93 -8.10 2.90
C PHE A 134 -2.94 -9.04 2.23
N GLU A 135 -3.38 -10.11 2.89
CA GLU A 135 -4.44 -11.01 2.37
C GLU A 135 -5.61 -11.24 3.33
N ALA A 136 -5.57 -10.68 4.54
CA ALA A 136 -6.64 -10.84 5.54
C ALA A 136 -7.90 -9.98 5.27
N TRP A 137 -8.24 -9.77 4.00
CA TRP A 137 -9.41 -8.98 3.63
C TRP A 137 -10.71 -9.75 3.88
N THR A 138 -11.69 -9.09 4.47
CA THR A 138 -13.07 -9.54 4.57
C THR A 138 -13.94 -8.68 3.66
N TYR A 139 -14.36 -9.21 2.51
CA TYR A 139 -15.28 -8.49 1.61
C TYR A 139 -16.62 -9.24 1.52
N LYS A 140 -17.71 -8.49 1.32
CA LYS A 140 -19.01 -9.07 0.93
C LYS A 140 -18.97 -9.37 -0.57
N ARG A 141 -19.02 -10.64 -0.97
CA ARG A 141 -19.07 -11.05 -2.39
C ARG A 141 -20.41 -11.73 -2.70
N PRO A 142 -20.97 -11.56 -3.91
CA PRO A 142 -22.05 -12.41 -4.40
C PRO A 142 -21.57 -13.86 -4.64
N SER A 143 -22.46 -14.83 -4.42
CA SER A 143 -22.20 -16.24 -4.05
C SER A 143 -21.59 -17.20 -5.09
N ASN A 144 -21.14 -16.78 -6.27
CA ASN A 144 -20.99 -17.69 -7.43
C ASN A 144 -19.53 -18.00 -7.90
N ILE A 145 -18.54 -17.93 -7.01
CA ILE A 145 -17.09 -18.05 -7.36
C ILE A 145 -16.69 -19.44 -7.87
N GLY A 146 -17.28 -20.52 -7.33
CA GLY A 146 -16.88 -21.89 -7.68
C GLY A 146 -17.10 -22.25 -9.15
N CYS A 147 -18.22 -21.78 -9.74
CA CYS A 147 -18.50 -21.99 -11.15
C CYS A 147 -17.61 -21.13 -12.05
N ALA A 148 -17.33 -19.89 -11.65
CA ALA A 148 -16.55 -18.96 -12.45
C ALA A 148 -15.08 -19.38 -12.58
N LEU A 149 -14.44 -19.84 -11.49
CA LEU A 149 -13.08 -20.39 -11.51
C LEU A 149 -12.96 -21.64 -12.42
N ALA A 150 -13.96 -22.52 -12.42
CA ALA A 150 -13.98 -23.70 -13.30
C ALA A 150 -14.08 -23.30 -14.78
N TRP A 151 -14.92 -22.31 -15.10
CA TRP A 151 -15.07 -21.77 -16.46
C TRP A 151 -13.82 -21.06 -16.96
N THR A 152 -13.15 -20.27 -16.11
CA THR A 152 -11.89 -19.60 -16.46
C THR A 152 -10.79 -20.60 -16.78
N ARG A 153 -10.62 -21.64 -15.95
CA ARG A 153 -9.64 -22.72 -16.21
C ARG A 153 -9.93 -23.46 -17.50
N LEU A 154 -11.20 -23.75 -17.78
CA LEU A 154 -11.62 -24.38 -19.04
C LEU A 154 -11.30 -23.49 -20.25
N ARG A 155 -11.57 -22.18 -20.17
CA ARG A 155 -11.24 -21.23 -21.25
C ARG A 155 -9.74 -21.14 -21.52
N LEU A 156 -8.92 -21.04 -20.47
CA LEU A 156 -7.46 -21.01 -20.61
C LEU A 156 -6.93 -22.31 -21.23
N ALA A 157 -7.44 -23.47 -20.81
CA ALA A 157 -7.07 -24.76 -21.39
C ALA A 157 -7.45 -24.85 -22.88
N LEU A 158 -8.65 -24.37 -23.26
CA LEU A 158 -9.09 -24.32 -24.65
C LEU A 158 -8.22 -23.36 -25.49
N MET A 159 -7.84 -22.20 -24.96
CA MET A 159 -6.93 -21.27 -25.65
C MET A 159 -5.53 -21.86 -25.82
N ALA A 160 -4.99 -22.54 -24.80
CA ALA A 160 -3.71 -23.23 -24.91
C ALA A 160 -3.76 -24.33 -25.98
N LEU A 161 -4.83 -25.13 -26.01
CA LEU A 161 -5.05 -26.16 -27.04
C LEU A 161 -5.16 -25.54 -28.44
N ALA A 162 -5.91 -24.44 -28.58
CA ALA A 162 -6.04 -23.71 -29.84
C ALA A 162 -4.69 -23.13 -30.29
N SER A 163 -3.85 -22.63 -29.38
CA SER A 163 -2.52 -22.11 -29.71
C SER A 163 -1.55 -23.20 -30.18
N LEU A 164 -1.66 -24.42 -29.64
CA LEU A 164 -0.90 -25.60 -30.07
C LEU A 164 -1.33 -26.07 -31.46
N ILE A 165 -2.62 -25.98 -31.77
CA ILE A 165 -3.17 -26.29 -33.10
C ILE A 165 -2.78 -25.20 -34.11
N TRP A 166 -2.85 -23.92 -33.74
CA TRP A 166 -2.47 -22.79 -34.59
C TRP A 166 -0.98 -22.83 -34.94
N ARG A 167 -0.11 -23.16 -33.98
CA ARG A 167 1.34 -23.36 -34.21
C ARG A 167 1.67 -24.49 -35.20
N ARG A 168 0.75 -25.44 -35.42
CA ARG A 168 0.91 -26.51 -36.42
C ARG A 168 0.39 -26.13 -37.81
N ILE A 169 -0.40 -25.06 -37.94
CA ILE A 169 -1.15 -24.73 -39.16
C ILE A 169 -0.62 -23.46 -39.85
N THR A 170 0.13 -22.58 -39.18
CA THR A 170 0.65 -21.37 -39.83
C THR A 170 2.04 -21.55 -40.46
N ALA A 171 2.07 -21.62 -41.79
CA ALA A 171 3.15 -21.08 -42.61
C ALA A 171 3.22 -19.54 -42.41
N PRO A 172 4.37 -18.87 -42.67
CA PRO A 172 4.51 -17.44 -42.41
C PRO A 172 3.65 -16.64 -43.39
N ALA A 173 2.50 -16.13 -42.93
CA ALA A 173 1.74 -15.12 -43.64
C ALA A 173 2.30 -13.74 -43.27
N THR A 174 2.80 -13.01 -44.26
CA THR A 174 3.20 -11.61 -44.12
C THR A 174 1.93 -10.77 -43.92
N ILE A 175 1.69 -10.32 -42.69
CA ILE A 175 0.57 -9.44 -42.37
C ILE A 175 1.06 -7.99 -42.52
N ALA A 176 0.48 -7.24 -43.44
CA ALA A 176 0.68 -5.80 -43.53
C ALA A 176 0.12 -5.11 -42.27
N PRO A 177 0.83 -4.13 -41.68
CA PRO A 177 0.37 -3.49 -40.46
C PRO A 177 -0.91 -2.67 -40.71
N PRO A 178 -1.87 -2.65 -39.76
CA PRO A 178 -3.02 -1.78 -39.87
C PRO A 178 -2.60 -0.32 -39.74
N ILE A 179 -3.21 0.54 -40.55
CA ILE A 179 -3.04 1.99 -40.50
C ILE A 179 -3.52 2.48 -39.12
N PRO A 180 -2.69 3.18 -38.32
CA PRO A 180 -3.11 3.66 -37.01
C PRO A 180 -4.11 4.81 -37.17
N THR A 181 -5.31 4.66 -36.62
CA THR A 181 -6.21 5.78 -36.36
C THR A 181 -5.69 6.59 -35.18
N PRO A 182 -5.57 7.92 -35.28
CA PRO A 182 -5.07 8.74 -34.18
C PRO A 182 -6.02 8.68 -32.98
N PRO A 183 -5.50 8.64 -31.74
CA PRO A 183 -6.33 8.74 -30.54
C PRO A 183 -6.99 10.12 -30.47
N PRO A 184 -8.18 10.24 -29.86
CA PRO A 184 -8.78 11.54 -29.63
C PRO A 184 -7.86 12.39 -28.73
N PRO A 185 -7.81 13.72 -28.95
CA PRO A 185 -6.96 14.61 -28.17
C PRO A 185 -7.38 14.58 -26.69
N ARG A 186 -6.40 14.34 -25.82
CA ARG A 186 -6.55 14.31 -24.36
C ARG A 186 -7.05 15.68 -23.86
N GLY A 187 -8.19 15.71 -23.17
CA GLY A 187 -8.66 16.91 -22.45
C GLY A 187 -10.04 17.50 -22.82
N GLN A 188 -10.92 16.76 -23.49
CA GLN A 188 -12.35 17.15 -23.54
C GLN A 188 -13.18 16.25 -22.62
N PRO A 189 -14.02 16.81 -21.72
CA PRO A 189 -14.98 16.01 -20.97
C PRO A 189 -15.99 15.40 -21.95
N GLU A 190 -16.26 14.10 -21.82
CA GLU A 190 -17.36 13.49 -22.57
C GLU A 190 -18.69 14.16 -22.20
N PRO A 191 -19.60 14.36 -23.16
CA PRO A 191 -20.91 14.93 -22.86
C PRO A 191 -21.68 14.00 -21.91
N GLU A 192 -22.23 14.56 -20.83
CA GLU A 192 -23.00 13.88 -19.76
C GLU A 192 -24.07 12.90 -20.25
N ALA A 193 -24.54 13.05 -21.50
CA ALA A 193 -25.48 12.16 -22.16
C ALA A 193 -24.96 10.71 -22.33
N LEU A 194 -23.65 10.51 -22.57
CA LEU A 194 -23.05 9.18 -22.70
C LEU A 194 -22.94 8.47 -21.35
N THR A 195 -22.63 9.23 -20.28
CA THR A 195 -22.59 8.70 -18.91
C THR A 195 -24.00 8.29 -18.45
N GLN A 196 -25.02 9.08 -18.76
CA GLN A 196 -26.42 8.75 -18.42
C GLN A 196 -26.95 7.56 -19.22
N GLN A 197 -26.60 7.43 -20.51
CA GLN A 197 -26.94 6.23 -21.29
C GLN A 197 -26.21 4.98 -20.80
N ALA A 198 -24.94 5.08 -20.38
CA ALA A 198 -24.21 3.97 -19.77
C ALA A 198 -24.83 3.55 -18.43
N MET A 199 -25.28 4.51 -17.61
CA MET A 199 -25.96 4.23 -16.34
C MET A 199 -27.36 3.62 -16.53
N GLN A 200 -28.10 4.01 -17.58
CA GLN A 200 -29.40 3.42 -17.92
C GLN A 200 -29.27 2.04 -18.60
N ALA A 201 -28.26 1.84 -19.44
CA ALA A 201 -27.98 0.53 -20.06
C ALA A 201 -27.49 -0.51 -19.04
N ALA A 202 -26.92 -0.07 -17.91
CA ALA A 202 -26.47 -0.94 -16.83
C ALA A 202 -27.60 -1.50 -15.93
N GLY A 203 -28.87 -1.15 -16.17
CA GLY A 203 -30.01 -1.88 -15.60
C GLY A 203 -30.02 -2.01 -14.07
N PHE A 204 -29.59 -0.97 -13.34
CA PHE A 204 -29.65 -0.95 -11.88
C PHE A 204 -31.10 -0.79 -11.39
N SER A 205 -31.85 -1.90 -11.31
CA SER A 205 -33.00 -1.98 -10.42
C SER A 205 -32.52 -2.39 -9.04
N ALA A 206 -32.74 -1.55 -8.02
CA ALA A 206 -32.57 -1.93 -6.62
C ALA A 206 -33.63 -2.98 -6.24
N GLN A 207 -33.34 -4.25 -6.51
CA GLN A 207 -34.07 -5.36 -5.93
C GLN A 207 -33.32 -5.85 -4.70
N SER A 208 -34.02 -5.83 -3.57
CA SER A 208 -33.61 -6.34 -2.28
C SER A 208 -33.24 -7.82 -2.38
N ALA A 209 -31.95 -8.13 -2.34
CA ALA A 209 -31.43 -9.48 -2.17
C ALA A 209 -31.02 -9.70 -0.70
N ALA A 210 -31.27 -10.92 -0.21
CA ALA A 210 -30.96 -11.42 1.13
C ALA A 210 -29.53 -11.07 1.62
N PRO A 211 -29.27 -11.00 2.94
CA PRO A 211 -28.00 -10.51 3.48
C PRO A 211 -26.79 -11.31 2.93
N PRO A 212 -25.85 -10.66 2.23
CA PRO A 212 -24.70 -11.33 1.65
C PRO A 212 -23.67 -11.72 2.70
N GLN A 213 -23.15 -12.94 2.60
CA GLN A 213 -22.09 -13.49 3.43
C GLN A 213 -20.75 -12.77 3.17
N THR A 214 -20.01 -12.43 4.23
CA THR A 214 -18.61 -11.99 4.13
C THR A 214 -17.75 -13.16 3.67
N ALA A 215 -17.20 -13.09 2.46
CA ALA A 215 -16.33 -14.09 1.89
C ALA A 215 -14.87 -13.62 1.97
N GLN A 216 -14.06 -14.31 2.77
CA GLN A 216 -12.59 -14.22 2.68
C GLN A 216 -12.12 -14.95 1.42
N ASP A 217 -10.98 -14.55 0.84
CA ASP A 217 -10.34 -15.36 -0.21
C ASP A 217 -9.98 -16.73 0.42
N PRO A 218 -10.61 -17.84 0.01
CA PRO A 218 -10.37 -19.15 0.61
C PRO A 218 -8.93 -19.64 0.39
N LEU A 219 -8.18 -18.99 -0.52
CA LEU A 219 -6.78 -19.27 -0.81
C LEU A 219 -5.83 -18.26 -0.17
N ALA A 220 -6.33 -17.32 0.63
CA ALA A 220 -5.48 -16.39 1.37
C ALA A 220 -4.56 -17.15 2.32
N VAL A 221 -3.29 -16.76 2.36
CA VAL A 221 -2.35 -17.31 3.32
C VAL A 221 -2.77 -16.83 4.71
N PRO A 222 -3.01 -17.75 5.68
CA PRO A 222 -3.42 -17.36 7.03
C PRO A 222 -2.42 -16.41 7.67
N HIS A 223 -2.92 -15.54 8.54
CA HIS A 223 -2.10 -14.61 9.33
C HIS A 223 -1.25 -13.62 8.52
N THR A 224 -1.71 -13.22 7.33
CA THR A 224 -1.04 -12.23 6.47
C THR A 224 -1.62 -10.83 6.63
N TYR A 225 -1.04 -10.09 7.58
CA TYR A 225 -1.54 -8.79 8.02
C TYR A 225 -0.68 -7.61 7.58
N ALA A 226 0.26 -7.82 6.65
CA ALA A 226 1.23 -6.82 6.19
C ALA A 226 2.07 -6.25 7.36
N GLY A 227 2.30 -4.96 7.44
CA GLY A 227 3.11 -4.41 8.54
C GLY A 227 2.74 -2.98 8.82
N GLY A 228 3.66 -2.24 9.40
CA GLY A 228 3.43 -0.82 9.63
C GLY A 228 2.54 -0.54 10.84
N TYR A 229 2.52 -1.43 11.83
CA TYR A 229 1.86 -1.22 13.12
C TYR A 229 2.50 -2.12 14.18
N SER A 230 2.02 -1.98 15.41
CA SER A 230 2.64 -2.58 16.59
C SER A 230 1.56 -3.14 17.51
N TYR A 231 1.96 -4.02 18.44
CA TYR A 231 1.12 -4.44 19.56
C TYR A 231 1.65 -3.86 20.86
N VAL A 232 0.72 -3.58 21.79
CA VAL A 232 1.02 -3.03 23.10
C VAL A 232 0.39 -3.94 24.16
N ASP A 233 1.21 -4.43 25.10
CA ASP A 233 0.77 -5.00 26.38
C ASP A 233 1.07 -3.97 27.47
N ASP A 234 0.03 -3.36 28.03
CA ASP A 234 0.16 -2.34 29.08
C ASP A 234 0.16 -2.94 30.50
N GLY A 235 0.28 -4.26 30.63
CA GLY A 235 0.18 -4.96 31.90
C GLY A 235 -1.24 -5.41 32.24
N GLY A 236 -2.27 -4.69 31.77
CA GLY A 236 -3.68 -5.01 32.00
C GLY A 236 -4.44 -5.50 30.77
N ASP A 237 -4.08 -5.06 29.57
CA ASP A 237 -4.68 -5.48 28.31
C ASP A 237 -3.67 -5.49 27.15
N VAL A 238 -4.04 -6.19 26.08
CA VAL A 238 -3.26 -6.31 24.83
C VAL A 238 -4.07 -5.76 23.67
N TRP A 239 -3.46 -4.88 22.88
CA TRP A 239 -4.12 -4.23 21.75
C TRP A 239 -3.18 -3.89 20.59
N ALA A 240 -3.76 -3.81 19.40
CA ALA A 240 -3.05 -3.44 18.16
C ALA A 240 -3.16 -1.93 17.89
N THR A 241 -2.09 -1.33 17.38
CA THR A 241 -2.07 0.09 16.99
C THR A 241 -2.65 0.35 15.59
N ALA A 242 -2.85 -0.70 14.77
CA ALA A 242 -3.55 -0.57 13.50
C ALA A 242 -5.02 -0.21 13.70
N TYR A 243 -5.50 0.76 12.93
CA TYR A 243 -6.87 1.26 13.04
C TYR A 243 -7.93 0.17 12.88
N ARG A 244 -7.75 -0.80 11.96
CA ARG A 244 -8.73 -1.87 11.74
C ARG A 244 -8.82 -2.87 12.90
N TYR A 245 -7.80 -2.94 13.75
CA TYR A 245 -7.69 -3.87 14.88
C TYR A 245 -7.72 -3.14 16.23
N ARG A 246 -8.04 -1.85 16.22
CA ARG A 246 -8.04 -0.99 17.41
C ARG A 246 -9.03 -1.49 18.47
N PRO A 247 -8.72 -1.31 19.76
CA PRO A 247 -9.68 -1.61 20.81
C PRO A 247 -10.86 -0.63 20.76
N PHE A 248 -12.03 -1.08 21.23
CA PHE A 248 -13.22 -0.25 21.27
C PHE A 248 -12.98 1.00 22.14
N GLY A 249 -13.45 2.16 21.66
CA GLY A 249 -13.29 3.43 22.36
C GLY A 249 -11.89 4.04 22.30
N ALA A 250 -10.92 3.42 21.60
CA ALA A 250 -9.63 4.05 21.36
C ALA A 250 -9.79 5.36 20.59
N LYS A 251 -9.06 6.41 21.02
CA LYS A 251 -8.97 7.66 20.26
C LYS A 251 -7.86 7.52 19.24
N THR A 252 -8.15 7.82 17.99
CA THR A 252 -7.17 7.65 16.91
C THR A 252 -7.03 8.89 16.05
N LYS A 253 -5.81 9.18 15.57
CA LYS A 253 -5.56 10.14 14.50
C LYS A 253 -4.71 9.47 13.42
N ARG A 254 -4.99 9.80 12.16
CA ARG A 254 -4.25 9.33 10.98
C ARG A 254 -3.89 10.54 10.15
N ARG A 255 -2.60 10.73 9.90
CA ARG A 255 -2.06 11.85 9.13
C ARG A 255 -1.22 11.30 8.00
N PHE A 256 -1.47 11.79 6.79
CA PHE A 256 -0.72 11.43 5.60
C PHE A 256 0.02 12.66 5.10
N GLY A 257 1.33 12.73 5.35
CA GLY A 257 2.18 13.87 5.02
C GLY A 257 2.98 13.64 3.74
N ILE A 258 3.80 14.63 3.37
CA ILE A 258 4.78 14.42 2.31
C ILE A 258 5.79 13.37 2.77
N SER A 259 5.89 12.26 2.02
CA SER A 259 6.82 11.12 2.23
C SER A 259 6.60 10.25 3.48
N GLY A 260 5.56 10.52 4.28
CA GLY A 260 5.32 9.78 5.53
C GLY A 260 3.85 9.65 5.94
N ALA A 261 3.59 8.68 6.81
CA ALA A 261 2.29 8.44 7.42
C ALA A 261 2.43 8.32 8.93
N GLN A 262 1.60 9.05 9.67
CA GLN A 262 1.57 9.04 11.12
C GLN A 262 0.23 8.51 11.65
N TYR A 263 0.32 7.62 12.63
CA TYR A 263 -0.80 7.02 13.34
C TYR A 263 -0.65 7.33 14.83
N THR A 264 -1.65 7.98 15.41
CA THR A 264 -1.72 8.17 16.86
C THR A 264 -2.86 7.33 17.41
N MET A 265 -2.63 6.65 18.52
CA MET A 265 -3.69 5.97 19.28
C MET A 265 -3.55 6.29 20.78
N GLU A 266 -4.66 6.61 21.44
CA GLU A 266 -4.75 6.70 22.89
C GLU A 266 -5.74 5.63 23.40
N HIS A 267 -5.26 4.78 24.31
CA HIS A 267 -6.06 3.76 24.97
C HIS A 267 -5.50 3.50 26.37
N ARG A 268 -6.37 3.39 27.37
CA ARG A 268 -5.99 3.07 28.77
C ARG A 268 -4.85 3.93 29.34
N GLN A 269 -4.86 5.23 29.04
CA GLN A 269 -3.82 6.20 29.43
C GLN A 269 -2.43 5.92 28.84
N VAL A 270 -2.35 5.09 27.81
CA VAL A 270 -1.16 4.92 26.96
C VAL A 270 -1.44 5.60 25.64
N ARG A 271 -0.53 6.52 25.25
CA ARG A 271 -0.56 7.12 23.92
C ARG A 271 0.61 6.59 23.10
N THR A 272 0.32 6.09 21.92
CA THR A 272 1.29 5.72 20.90
C THR A 272 1.23 6.74 19.77
N VAL A 273 2.39 7.23 19.33
CA VAL A 273 2.53 8.00 18.09
C VAL A 273 3.53 7.25 17.23
N ARG A 274 3.11 6.82 16.04
CA ARG A 274 3.95 6.04 15.13
C ARG A 274 4.01 6.74 13.78
N THR A 275 5.21 7.10 13.35
CA THR A 275 5.48 7.75 12.06
C THR A 275 6.30 6.81 11.19
N VAL A 276 5.81 6.50 9.99
CA VAL A 276 6.56 5.72 8.98
C VAL A 276 6.85 6.60 7.79
N TYR A 277 8.09 6.64 7.36
CA TYR A 277 8.53 7.44 6.24
C TYR A 277 9.68 6.78 5.52
N ALA A 278 9.84 7.09 4.24
CA ALA A 278 11.03 6.70 3.52
C ALA A 278 12.10 7.80 3.73
N PRO A 279 13.33 7.45 4.15
CA PRO A 279 14.40 8.42 4.22
C PRO A 279 14.73 8.95 2.82
N TYR A 280 15.20 10.19 2.75
CA TYR A 280 15.65 10.80 1.51
C TYR A 280 16.83 10.02 0.90
N GLY A 281 16.87 9.96 -0.42
CA GLY A 281 17.94 9.30 -1.18
C GLY A 281 17.56 7.90 -1.65
N ASP A 282 18.56 7.02 -1.69
CA ASP A 282 18.52 5.71 -2.33
C ASP A 282 18.61 4.53 -1.34
N ALA A 283 18.45 4.78 -0.04
CA ALA A 283 18.39 3.70 0.94
C ALA A 283 17.07 2.91 0.79
N PRO A 284 17.08 1.60 0.49
CA PRO A 284 15.86 0.81 0.28
C PRO A 284 15.25 0.35 1.62
N THR A 285 14.95 1.28 2.52
CA THR A 285 14.33 1.03 3.85
C THR A 285 13.24 2.06 4.16
N LEU A 286 12.32 1.71 5.05
CA LEU A 286 11.40 2.64 5.69
C LEU A 286 11.87 2.86 7.12
N LEU A 287 11.96 4.11 7.56
CA LEU A 287 12.17 4.42 8.96
C LEU A 287 10.82 4.45 9.69
N VAL A 288 10.82 3.92 10.90
CA VAL A 288 9.67 3.91 11.80
C VAL A 288 10.07 4.55 13.11
N ASP A 289 9.47 5.69 13.43
CA ASP A 289 9.59 6.33 14.73
C ASP A 289 8.35 6.02 15.57
N VAL A 290 8.54 5.48 16.77
CA VAL A 290 7.48 5.18 17.74
C VAL A 290 7.73 5.94 19.02
N GLU A 291 6.73 6.68 19.47
CA GLU A 291 6.72 7.36 20.75
C GLU A 291 5.64 6.76 21.65
N LEU A 292 6.03 6.34 22.85
CA LEU A 292 5.16 5.75 23.86
C LEU A 292 5.09 6.68 25.05
N TYR A 293 3.88 7.08 25.43
CA TYR A 293 3.63 8.00 26.53
C TYR A 293 2.80 7.32 27.62
N ASN A 294 3.22 7.47 28.88
CA ASN A 294 2.38 7.18 30.03
C ASN A 294 1.61 8.44 30.44
N GLN A 295 0.32 8.50 30.09
CA GLN A 295 -0.59 9.59 30.45
C GLN A 295 -1.27 9.36 31.81
N GLY A 296 -0.97 8.24 32.48
CA GLY A 296 -1.51 7.87 33.78
C GLY A 296 -0.79 8.54 34.94
N LEU A 297 -1.25 8.21 36.15
CA LEU A 297 -0.70 8.73 37.41
C LEU A 297 0.22 7.73 38.13
N THR A 298 0.40 6.52 37.59
CA THR A 298 1.23 5.47 38.18
C THR A 298 2.30 5.01 37.18
N PRO A 299 3.47 4.55 37.65
CA PRO A 299 4.45 3.91 36.78
C PRO A 299 3.83 2.75 36.01
N LEU A 300 4.25 2.58 34.76
CA LEU A 300 3.71 1.60 33.83
C LEU A 300 4.85 0.88 33.11
N THR A 301 4.82 -0.45 33.08
CA THR A 301 5.69 -1.24 32.21
C THR A 301 4.89 -1.68 30.99
N VAL A 302 5.31 -1.20 29.82
CA VAL A 302 4.73 -1.51 28.52
C VAL A 302 5.65 -2.49 27.78
N ARG A 303 5.08 -3.56 27.22
CA ARG A 303 5.77 -4.33 26.18
C ARG A 303 5.27 -3.90 24.81
N HIS A 304 6.19 -3.34 24.04
CA HIS A 304 5.95 -2.89 22.68
C HIS A 304 6.47 -3.94 21.69
N TYR A 305 5.64 -4.35 20.74
CA TYR A 305 5.97 -5.34 19.72
C TYR A 305 5.85 -4.69 18.34
N GLU A 306 6.98 -4.33 17.74
CA GLU A 306 6.98 -3.80 16.37
C GLU A 306 6.80 -4.96 15.38
N TYR A 307 5.76 -4.89 14.55
CA TYR A 307 5.35 -5.99 13.67
C TYR A 307 5.46 -5.63 12.18
N TRP A 308 6.18 -6.48 11.44
CA TRP A 308 6.23 -6.48 9.99
C TRP A 308 6.12 -7.90 9.46
N ASP A 309 5.12 -8.18 8.63
CA ASP A 309 4.95 -9.50 8.03
C ASP A 309 5.99 -9.78 6.93
N VAL A 310 6.20 -11.06 6.63
CA VAL A 310 6.84 -11.49 5.39
C VAL A 310 5.81 -12.22 4.56
N ASN A 311 5.39 -11.61 3.46
CA ASN A 311 4.49 -12.23 2.50
C ASN A 311 4.89 -11.79 1.09
N VAL A 312 5.99 -12.38 0.60
CA VAL A 312 6.58 -12.04 -0.69
C VAL A 312 5.65 -12.42 -1.82
N HIS A 313 5.35 -11.45 -2.67
CA HIS A 313 4.44 -11.63 -3.78
C HIS A 313 4.97 -10.90 -5.02
N GLN A 314 5.71 -11.65 -5.84
CA GLN A 314 6.28 -11.13 -7.09
C GLN A 314 5.18 -10.90 -8.13
N LEU A 315 5.19 -9.73 -8.73
CA LEU A 315 4.24 -9.30 -9.74
C LEU A 315 4.76 -9.66 -11.13
N THR A 316 4.64 -10.93 -11.49
CA THR A 316 4.91 -11.39 -12.87
C THR A 316 3.96 -10.73 -13.87
N LEU A 317 4.37 -10.67 -15.15
CA LEU A 317 3.55 -10.13 -16.22
C LEU A 317 2.27 -10.95 -16.36
N SER A 318 1.11 -10.29 -16.46
CA SER A 318 -0.15 -10.96 -16.79
C SER A 318 -1.00 -10.03 -17.64
N TRP A 319 -1.44 -10.54 -18.79
CA TRP A 319 -2.20 -9.78 -19.78
C TRP A 319 -3.65 -9.50 -19.35
N LEU A 320 -4.21 -10.28 -18.42
CA LEU A 320 -5.53 -10.08 -17.81
C LEU A 320 -5.42 -10.07 -16.28
N ARG A 321 -5.99 -9.04 -15.64
CA ARG A 321 -5.94 -8.80 -14.17
C ARG A 321 -7.30 -8.40 -13.59
N THR A 322 -8.40 -8.79 -14.26
CA THR A 322 -9.76 -8.40 -13.89
C THR A 322 -10.60 -9.61 -13.50
N GLY A 323 -11.49 -9.45 -12.52
CA GLY A 323 -12.42 -10.51 -12.12
C GLY A 323 -11.70 -11.77 -11.62
N ASP A 324 -12.16 -12.95 -12.03
CA ASP A 324 -11.62 -14.24 -11.59
C ASP A 324 -10.21 -14.53 -12.10
N ASP A 325 -9.79 -13.92 -13.21
CA ASP A 325 -8.43 -14.04 -13.74
C ASP A 325 -7.39 -13.51 -12.74
N ALA A 326 -7.75 -12.49 -11.96
CA ALA A 326 -6.90 -11.96 -10.90
C ALA A 326 -6.67 -12.99 -9.77
N LEU A 327 -7.67 -13.82 -9.44
CA LEU A 327 -7.56 -14.84 -8.39
C LEU A 327 -6.62 -15.97 -8.80
N VAL A 328 -6.70 -16.39 -10.06
CA VAL A 328 -5.80 -17.41 -10.63
C VAL A 328 -4.37 -16.89 -10.66
N SER A 329 -4.16 -15.66 -11.16
CA SER A 329 -2.84 -15.00 -11.15
C SER A 329 -2.26 -14.90 -9.74
N ASP A 330 -3.07 -14.53 -8.74
CA ASP A 330 -2.62 -14.47 -7.35
C ASP A 330 -2.28 -15.86 -6.77
N GLN A 331 -2.97 -16.93 -7.18
CA GLN A 331 -2.61 -18.30 -6.81
C GLN A 331 -1.25 -18.72 -7.42
N GLU A 332 -1.02 -18.42 -8.70
CA GLU A 332 0.24 -18.72 -9.38
C GLU A 332 1.43 -17.99 -8.74
N ARG A 333 1.24 -16.71 -8.40
CA ARG A 333 2.25 -15.90 -7.71
C ARG A 333 2.53 -16.38 -6.29
N ARG A 334 1.51 -16.86 -5.56
CA ARG A 334 1.72 -17.54 -4.27
C ARG A 334 2.52 -18.83 -4.44
N ALA A 335 2.20 -19.62 -5.46
CA ALA A 335 2.89 -20.88 -5.74
C ALA A 335 4.36 -20.68 -6.14
N LEU A 336 4.72 -19.52 -6.70
CA LEU A 336 6.11 -19.16 -7.01
C LEU A 336 7.04 -19.24 -5.78
N ASN A 337 6.53 -18.90 -4.59
CA ASN A 337 7.32 -18.99 -3.35
C ASN A 337 7.78 -20.42 -3.02
N ASN A 338 7.10 -21.46 -3.54
CA ASN A 338 7.53 -22.85 -3.36
C ASN A 338 8.83 -23.17 -4.10
N GLN A 339 9.25 -22.32 -5.04
CA GLN A 339 10.51 -22.49 -5.78
C GLN A 339 11.73 -21.97 -5.02
N PHE A 340 11.51 -21.35 -3.86
CA PHE A 340 12.56 -20.82 -3.00
C PHE A 340 12.68 -21.62 -1.71
N THR A 341 13.89 -21.65 -1.17
CA THR A 341 14.18 -22.05 0.20
C THR A 341 14.22 -20.77 1.03
N PRO A 342 13.22 -20.53 1.89
CA PRO A 342 13.22 -19.38 2.77
C PRO A 342 14.16 -19.63 3.97
N GLY A 343 14.65 -18.53 4.56
CA GLY A 343 15.38 -18.54 5.81
C GLY A 343 15.17 -17.23 6.55
N VAL A 344 15.16 -17.28 7.87
CA VAL A 344 15.20 -16.08 8.72
C VAL A 344 16.29 -16.26 9.77
N ALA A 345 16.96 -15.17 10.13
CA ALA A 345 17.99 -15.18 11.15
C ALA A 345 17.91 -13.91 11.99
N TYR A 346 18.16 -14.04 13.29
CA TYR A 346 18.47 -12.90 14.14
C TYR A 346 19.96 -12.59 14.03
N LEU A 347 20.28 -11.31 13.83
CA LEU A 347 21.63 -10.77 13.67
C LEU A 347 21.90 -9.84 14.86
N PRO A 348 22.55 -10.33 15.94
CA PRO A 348 22.73 -9.56 17.17
C PRO A 348 23.50 -8.25 16.98
N GLU A 349 24.55 -8.28 16.15
CA GLU A 349 25.40 -7.12 15.80
C GLU A 349 24.61 -5.95 15.20
N ALA A 350 23.52 -6.26 14.50
CA ALA A 350 22.66 -5.28 13.83
C ALA A 350 21.32 -5.07 14.54
N ALA A 351 21.09 -5.74 15.68
CA ALA A 351 19.80 -5.78 16.37
C ALA A 351 18.63 -6.05 15.41
N ALA A 352 18.82 -6.97 14.46
CA ALA A 352 17.94 -7.13 13.31
C ALA A 352 17.49 -8.57 13.07
N LEU A 353 16.24 -8.74 12.64
CA LEU A 353 15.80 -9.95 11.96
C LEU A 353 15.98 -9.78 10.46
N ARG A 354 16.51 -10.80 9.78
CA ARG A 354 16.67 -10.82 8.33
C ARG A 354 16.02 -12.06 7.74
N PHE A 355 15.10 -11.86 6.82
CA PHE A 355 14.53 -12.88 5.95
C PHE A 355 15.23 -12.91 4.58
N SER A 356 15.43 -14.11 4.05
CA SER A 356 16.07 -14.36 2.75
C SER A 356 15.34 -15.47 2.00
N GLN A 357 15.33 -15.39 0.67
CA GLN A 357 14.87 -16.46 -0.22
C GLN A 357 15.98 -16.84 -1.19
N THR A 358 16.37 -18.11 -1.19
CA THR A 358 17.33 -18.65 -2.15
C THR A 358 16.61 -19.57 -3.13
N ALA A 359 16.79 -19.38 -4.44
CA ALA A 359 16.20 -20.27 -5.42
C ALA A 359 16.66 -21.72 -5.19
N ARG A 360 15.72 -22.68 -5.22
CA ARG A 360 16.03 -24.12 -5.02
C ARG A 360 16.83 -24.71 -6.17
N GLN A 361 16.72 -24.11 -7.35
CA GLN A 361 17.48 -24.46 -8.53
C GLN A 361 18.41 -23.31 -8.91
N PRO A 362 19.68 -23.57 -9.23
CA PRO A 362 20.58 -22.54 -9.73
C PRO A 362 20.02 -21.90 -11.00
N ARG A 363 20.04 -20.56 -11.07
CA ARG A 363 19.62 -19.78 -12.23
C ARG A 363 20.71 -18.76 -12.57
N PRO A 364 20.98 -18.48 -13.86
CA PRO A 364 21.87 -17.39 -14.24
C PRO A 364 21.33 -16.04 -13.74
N LEU A 365 22.17 -15.25 -13.07
CA LEU A 365 21.76 -13.96 -12.49
C LEU A 365 21.69 -12.81 -13.51
N ASP A 366 22.42 -12.94 -14.63
CA ASP A 366 22.61 -11.88 -15.62
C ASP A 366 21.67 -11.98 -16.84
N THR A 367 20.76 -12.95 -16.81
CA THR A 367 19.76 -13.12 -17.88
C THR A 367 18.43 -12.52 -17.42
N PRO A 368 17.82 -11.60 -18.18
CA PRO A 368 16.48 -11.11 -17.87
C PRO A 368 15.49 -12.28 -17.76
N ASP A 369 14.71 -12.28 -16.68
CA ASP A 369 13.68 -13.28 -16.40
C ASP A 369 12.44 -12.55 -15.87
N GLU A 370 11.26 -13.14 -16.05
CA GLU A 370 10.00 -12.62 -15.50
C GLU A 370 9.93 -12.79 -13.98
N VAL A 371 10.73 -13.71 -13.44
CA VAL A 371 10.87 -13.99 -12.00
C VAL A 371 12.21 -13.45 -11.50
N ASP A 372 12.18 -12.74 -10.38
CA ASP A 372 13.40 -12.44 -9.64
C ASP A 372 13.84 -13.67 -8.85
N TRP A 373 14.83 -14.38 -9.39
CA TRP A 373 15.44 -15.57 -8.78
C TRP A 373 16.46 -15.23 -7.69
N SER A 374 16.76 -13.94 -7.49
CA SER A 374 17.69 -13.45 -6.47
C SER A 374 17.07 -12.24 -5.73
N PRO A 375 15.93 -12.44 -5.05
CA PRO A 375 15.24 -11.36 -4.35
C PRO A 375 16.10 -10.77 -3.24
N ALA A 376 15.96 -9.47 -3.03
CA ALA A 376 16.61 -8.77 -1.93
C ALA A 376 16.16 -9.34 -0.57
N HIS A 377 17.06 -9.28 0.40
CA HIS A 377 16.72 -9.62 1.78
C HIS A 377 15.72 -8.61 2.36
N ILE A 378 14.80 -9.10 3.17
CA ILE A 378 13.86 -8.28 3.94
C ILE A 378 14.37 -8.27 5.38
N PHE A 379 14.33 -7.12 6.05
CA PHE A 379 14.76 -7.04 7.44
C PHE A 379 13.84 -6.18 8.28
N LEU A 380 13.98 -6.33 9.60
CA LEU A 380 13.45 -5.42 10.62
C LEU A 380 14.56 -5.21 11.64
N ALA A 381 15.01 -3.98 11.81
CA ALA A 381 16.07 -3.63 12.75
C ALA A 381 15.57 -2.69 13.85
N ASP A 382 16.00 -2.90 15.10
CA ASP A 382 15.84 -1.92 16.18
C ASP A 382 17.06 -0.99 16.20
N LEU A 383 16.85 0.28 15.88
CA LEU A 383 17.89 1.31 15.85
C LEU A 383 18.02 2.04 17.19
N SER A 384 17.21 1.69 18.19
CA SER A 384 17.22 2.28 19.52
C SER A 384 17.89 1.39 20.57
N GLY A 385 18.25 0.15 20.22
CA GLY A 385 19.04 -0.74 21.05
C GLY A 385 18.76 -2.21 20.78
N THR A 386 19.12 -3.07 21.73
CA THR A 386 18.95 -4.53 21.61
C THR A 386 17.52 -4.94 21.97
N PRO A 387 16.74 -5.59 21.09
CA PRO A 387 15.40 -6.05 21.43
C PRO A 387 15.42 -7.06 22.59
N ASP A 388 14.40 -7.01 23.45
CA ASP A 388 14.24 -7.92 24.60
C ASP A 388 13.78 -9.32 24.18
N ALA A 389 13.14 -9.41 23.01
CA ALA A 389 12.77 -10.67 22.37
C ALA A 389 12.49 -10.45 20.88
N PHE A 390 12.46 -11.54 20.13
CA PHE A 390 11.98 -11.56 18.76
C PHE A 390 11.02 -12.72 18.51
N TYR A 391 10.20 -12.60 17.47
CA TYR A 391 9.27 -13.65 17.02
C TYR A 391 9.28 -13.72 15.50
N VAL A 392 9.33 -14.95 14.99
CA VAL A 392 9.48 -15.20 13.55
C VAL A 392 8.42 -16.11 12.93
N ASP A 393 7.60 -16.76 13.75
CA ASP A 393 6.57 -17.69 13.29
C ASP A 393 5.17 -17.08 13.40
N LYS A 394 4.51 -16.88 12.25
CA LYS A 394 3.14 -16.32 12.19
C LYS A 394 2.16 -17.13 13.02
N ALA A 395 2.15 -18.46 12.86
CA ALA A 395 1.17 -19.32 13.50
C ALA A 395 1.35 -19.30 15.02
N ARG A 396 2.59 -19.30 15.49
CA ARG A 396 2.91 -19.21 16.92
C ARG A 396 2.71 -17.82 17.49
N PHE A 397 2.92 -16.76 16.70
CA PHE A 397 2.73 -15.38 17.15
C PHE A 397 1.24 -15.04 17.28
N PHE A 398 0.48 -15.29 16.21
CA PHE A 398 -0.94 -14.94 16.14
C PHE A 398 -1.85 -15.95 16.81
N GLY A 399 -1.57 -17.24 16.63
CA GLY A 399 -2.38 -18.33 17.18
C GLY A 399 -3.87 -18.18 16.83
N THR A 400 -4.73 -18.40 17.82
CA THR A 400 -6.19 -18.34 17.63
C THR A 400 -6.76 -16.93 17.75
N GLY A 401 -6.10 -16.03 18.49
CA GLY A 401 -6.56 -14.66 18.66
C GLY A 401 -6.29 -13.73 17.46
N GLY A 402 -5.47 -14.18 16.50
CA GLY A 402 -5.25 -13.49 15.23
C GLY A 402 -4.66 -12.08 15.40
N ALA A 403 -4.93 -11.18 14.46
CA ALA A 403 -4.40 -9.81 14.50
C ALA A 403 -5.03 -8.90 15.56
N LEU A 404 -6.15 -9.29 16.17
CA LEU A 404 -6.77 -8.49 17.24
C LEU A 404 -6.06 -8.72 18.57
N GLN A 405 -5.80 -9.98 18.92
CA GLN A 405 -5.18 -10.36 20.18
C GLN A 405 -4.21 -11.53 19.96
N PRO A 406 -3.00 -11.29 19.42
CA PRO A 406 -2.07 -12.36 19.12
C PRO A 406 -1.73 -13.19 20.37
N ASP A 407 -1.84 -14.52 20.26
CA ASP A 407 -1.63 -15.44 21.39
C ASP A 407 -0.27 -15.21 22.07
N ALA A 408 0.81 -14.93 21.31
CA ALA A 408 2.13 -14.69 21.88
C ALA A 408 2.22 -13.41 22.73
N VAL A 409 1.44 -12.38 22.40
CA VAL A 409 1.40 -11.13 23.15
C VAL A 409 0.53 -11.30 24.40
N VAL A 410 -0.66 -11.87 24.25
CA VAL A 410 -1.59 -12.16 25.38
C VAL A 410 -0.94 -13.08 26.42
N GLN A 411 -0.28 -14.14 25.96
CA GLN A 411 0.39 -15.11 26.83
C GLN A 411 1.78 -14.65 27.29
N ARG A 412 2.23 -13.46 26.85
CA ARG A 412 3.53 -12.87 27.22
C ARG A 412 4.68 -13.84 26.99
N ARG A 413 4.68 -14.52 25.84
CA ARG A 413 5.69 -15.52 25.51
C ARG A 413 7.09 -14.89 25.50
N PRO A 414 8.13 -15.61 25.97
CA PRO A 414 9.46 -15.04 26.15
C PRO A 414 10.14 -14.59 24.84
N GLY A 415 9.82 -15.21 23.71
CA GLY A 415 10.46 -15.00 22.41
C GLY A 415 10.69 -16.34 21.71
N ASP A 416 11.08 -16.32 20.43
CA ASP A 416 11.54 -17.51 19.74
C ASP A 416 13.06 -17.69 19.95
N THR A 417 13.50 -18.94 20.15
CA THR A 417 14.92 -19.29 20.35
C THR A 417 15.48 -20.17 19.24
N GLU A 418 14.62 -20.95 18.58
CA GLU A 418 14.96 -21.80 17.45
C GLU A 418 14.15 -21.38 16.22
N ILE A 419 14.84 -21.28 15.09
CA ILE A 419 14.26 -20.84 13.82
C ILE A 419 14.27 -22.02 12.85
N ASN A 420 13.30 -22.93 13.01
CA ASN A 420 13.11 -24.08 12.14
C ASN A 420 11.66 -24.14 11.69
N LEU A 421 11.31 -23.32 10.69
CA LEU A 421 9.96 -23.26 10.14
C LEU A 421 9.87 -24.00 8.81
N ILE A 422 8.73 -24.65 8.58
CA ILE A 422 8.43 -25.39 7.36
C ILE A 422 7.33 -24.64 6.60
N GLY A 423 7.49 -24.53 5.29
CA GLY A 423 6.56 -23.86 4.40
C GLY A 423 7.21 -22.72 3.63
N ALA A 424 6.50 -22.17 2.66
CA ALA A 424 7.05 -21.15 1.78
C ALA A 424 7.18 -19.78 2.48
N LEU A 425 6.14 -19.35 3.21
CA LEU A 425 6.08 -18.04 3.87
C LEU A 425 5.39 -18.06 5.27
N PRO A 426 5.78 -18.95 6.21
CA PRO A 426 5.28 -18.94 7.59
C PRO A 426 5.85 -17.80 8.46
N TYR A 427 6.58 -16.84 7.88
CA TYR A 427 7.47 -15.94 8.61
C TYR A 427 6.85 -14.56 8.87
N CYS A 428 6.98 -14.06 10.08
CA CYS A 428 6.85 -12.63 10.39
C CYS A 428 8.17 -12.10 10.95
N LEU A 429 8.33 -10.78 11.04
CA LEU A 429 9.42 -10.13 11.76
C LEU A 429 8.82 -9.32 12.89
N VAL A 430 9.10 -9.72 14.14
CA VAL A 430 8.64 -9.00 15.32
C VAL A 430 9.77 -8.78 16.29
N LEU A 431 9.96 -7.54 16.72
CA LEU A 431 10.91 -7.17 17.77
C LEU A 431 10.15 -6.62 18.98
N ARG A 432 10.48 -7.09 20.17
CA ARG A 432 9.88 -6.65 21.44
C ARG A 432 10.82 -5.74 22.22
N ARG A 433 10.25 -4.70 22.83
CA ARG A 433 10.90 -3.85 23.82
C ARG A 433 10.05 -3.78 25.09
N ASP A 434 10.67 -4.02 26.25
CA ASP A 434 10.07 -3.91 27.58
C ASP A 434 10.49 -2.57 28.19
N ILE A 435 9.54 -1.67 28.40
CA ILE A 435 9.82 -0.26 28.74
C ILE A 435 9.01 0.14 29.96
N THR A 436 9.70 0.59 31.01
CA THR A 436 9.06 1.20 32.17
C THR A 436 9.03 2.71 32.03
N LEU A 437 7.84 3.30 32.16
CA LEU A 437 7.58 4.73 32.06
C LEU A 437 7.00 5.25 33.38
N GLN A 438 7.61 6.29 33.94
CA GLN A 438 7.03 7.06 35.03
C GLN A 438 5.79 7.84 34.57
N PRO A 439 4.93 8.32 35.49
CA PRO A 439 3.81 9.20 35.13
C PRO A 439 4.27 10.41 34.32
N GLY A 440 3.67 10.63 33.15
CA GLY A 440 4.04 11.69 32.22
C GLY A 440 5.33 11.46 31.42
N GLU A 441 6.07 10.37 31.67
CA GLU A 441 7.25 10.00 30.89
C GLU A 441 6.84 9.50 29.51
N HIS A 442 7.73 9.72 28.53
CA HIS A 442 7.65 9.09 27.23
C HIS A 442 8.98 8.47 26.82
N ARG A 443 8.91 7.48 25.93
CA ARG A 443 10.08 6.84 25.30
C ARG A 443 9.94 6.87 23.80
N GLN A 444 11.02 7.22 23.12
CA GLN A 444 11.15 7.10 21.68
C GLN A 444 11.88 5.81 21.31
N LEU A 445 11.39 5.14 20.28
CA LEU A 445 11.98 3.98 19.63
C LEU A 445 12.04 4.26 18.13
N ARG A 446 13.03 3.67 17.47
CA ARG A 446 13.26 3.79 16.03
C ARG A 446 13.57 2.42 15.45
N TYR A 447 12.92 2.10 14.34
CA TYR A 447 13.12 0.87 13.57
C TYR A 447 13.38 1.17 12.09
N ALA A 448 13.89 0.18 11.37
CA ALA A 448 14.17 0.23 9.93
C ALA A 448 13.82 -1.08 9.20
#